data_AF-A0A7V9I529-F1
#
_entry.id   AF-A0A7V9I529-F1
#
_cell.length_a   1.000
_cell.length_b   1.000
_cell.length_c   1.000
_cell.angle_alpha   90.00
_cell.angle_beta   90.00
_cell.angle_gamma   90.00
#
_symmetry.space_group_name_H-M   'P 1'
#
loop_
_entity.id
_entity.type
_entity.pdbx_description
1 polymer ?
#
loop_
_entity_poly.entity_id
_entity_poly.type
_entity_poly.pdbx_seq_one_letter_code
_entity_poly.pdbx_strand_id
1 'polypeptide(L)'
;MEFVSGRRHLVSIIDDGSALRLEGMVARRAVVAEHDDIAIVVWTRNRTTALVGFRIDDRGRLVGGTVVPKVGLTAKELQTCVRTVAAECDRFEYLLTGRDIE
;
A
#
# COMPACT_ATOMS: atom_id res chain seq x y z
N MET A 1 10.99 9.27 -0.43
CA MET A 1 11.66 8.67 -1.61
C MET A 1 10.93 9.20 -2.82
N GLU A 2 11.64 9.62 -3.86
CA GLU A 2 11.07 10.32 -5.02
C GLU A 2 10.89 9.30 -6.15
N PHE A 3 9.67 9.13 -6.65
CA PHE A 3 9.44 8.30 -7.83
C PHE A 3 9.95 9.01 -9.09
N VAL A 4 10.18 8.27 -10.19
CA VAL A 4 10.66 8.80 -11.50
C VAL A 4 9.78 9.93 -12.06
N SER A 5 8.59 10.13 -11.50
CA SER A 5 7.66 11.22 -11.81
C SER A 5 7.72 12.44 -10.86
N GLY A 6 8.59 12.48 -9.85
CA GLY A 6 8.60 13.51 -8.79
C GLY A 6 7.58 13.30 -7.65
N ARG A 7 6.83 12.18 -7.67
CA ARG A 7 5.73 11.89 -6.73
C ARG A 7 6.25 11.34 -5.39
N ARG A 8 5.53 11.60 -4.29
CA ARG A 8 5.95 11.23 -2.92
C ARG A 8 4.88 10.43 -2.19
N HIS A 9 4.92 9.10 -2.33
CA HIS A 9 4.09 8.23 -1.51
C HIS A 9 4.69 8.03 -0.11
N LEU A 10 3.89 8.24 0.94
CA LEU A 10 4.30 8.02 2.33
C LEU A 10 4.08 6.55 2.71
N VAL A 11 5.14 5.88 3.19
CA VAL A 11 5.05 4.53 3.78
C VAL A 11 5.39 4.62 5.26
N SER A 12 4.45 4.19 6.09
CA SER A 12 4.66 4.01 7.53
C SER A 12 5.36 2.68 7.79
N ILE A 13 6.37 2.69 8.65
CA ILE A 13 7.05 1.50 9.15
C ILE A 13 6.68 1.35 10.62
N ILE A 14 5.98 0.27 10.95
CA ILE A 14 5.51 -0.04 12.29
C ILE A 14 6.28 -1.26 12.78
N ASP A 15 6.92 -1.12 13.93
CA ASP A 15 7.63 -2.22 14.60
C ASP A 15 6.63 -3.04 15.42
N ASP A 16 6.50 -4.34 15.14
CA ASP A 16 5.62 -5.27 15.88
C ASP A 16 6.40 -6.31 16.71
N GLY A 17 7.67 -6.03 17.01
CA GLY A 17 8.56 -6.92 17.73
C GLY A 17 9.42 -7.74 16.78
N SER A 18 8.91 -8.87 16.28
CA SER A 18 9.69 -9.78 15.41
C SER A 18 9.66 -9.42 13.93
N ALA A 19 8.74 -8.56 13.50
CA ALA A 19 8.59 -8.13 12.13
C ALA A 19 8.47 -6.60 12.04
N LEU A 20 8.53 -6.11 10.81
CA LEU A 20 8.18 -4.75 10.45
C LEU A 20 6.94 -4.82 9.57
N ARG A 21 5.94 -4.03 9.92
CA ARG A 21 4.77 -3.80 9.09
C ARG A 21 4.96 -2.52 8.30
N LEU A 22 4.82 -2.63 6.99
CA LEU A 22 4.93 -1.53 6.04
C LEU A 22 3.54 -1.22 5.53
N GLU A 23 3.08 0.02 5.67
CA GLU A 23 1.75 0.43 5.21
C GLU A 23 1.80 1.77 4.47
N GLY A 24 1.19 1.81 3.29
CA GLY A 24 0.88 3.02 2.52
C GLY A 24 -0.62 3.20 2.38
N MET A 25 -1.08 4.44 2.32
CA MET A 25 -2.49 4.76 2.10
C MET A 25 -2.74 4.84 0.59
N VAL A 26 -3.70 4.05 0.09
CA VAL A 26 -4.11 4.07 -1.32
C VAL A 26 -5.21 5.08 -1.55
N ALA A 27 -6.22 5.11 -0.66
CA ALA A 27 -7.35 6.01 -0.82
C ALA A 27 -7.96 6.37 0.54
N ARG A 28 -8.42 7.62 0.65
CA ARG A 28 -9.15 8.10 1.83
C ARG A 28 -10.56 7.51 1.85
N ARG A 29 -11.18 7.51 3.04
CA ARG A 29 -12.55 6.99 3.26
C ARG A 29 -13.58 7.57 2.28
N ALA A 30 -13.47 8.85 1.92
CA ALA A 30 -14.38 9.49 0.98
C ALA A 30 -14.36 8.80 -0.39
N VAL A 31 -13.16 8.61 -0.96
CA VAL A 31 -12.97 7.90 -2.23
C VAL A 31 -13.45 6.45 -2.12
N VAL A 32 -13.13 5.75 -1.03
CA VAL A 32 -13.60 4.38 -0.79
C VAL A 32 -15.13 4.30 -0.78
N ALA A 33 -15.80 5.28 -0.19
CA ALA A 33 -17.26 5.34 -0.10
C ALA A 33 -17.95 5.67 -1.43
N GLU A 34 -17.21 6.16 -2.43
CA GLU A 34 -17.71 6.38 -3.80
C GLU A 34 -17.75 5.08 -4.63
N HIS A 35 -17.21 3.97 -4.09
CA HIS A 35 -17.13 2.68 -4.77
C HIS A 35 -17.96 1.61 -4.05
N ASP A 36 -19.15 1.32 -4.57
CA ASP A 36 -20.07 0.31 -4.01
C ASP A 36 -19.45 -1.10 -3.93
N ASP A 37 -18.58 -1.46 -4.89
CA ASP A 37 -17.96 -2.79 -5.00
C ASP A 37 -16.48 -2.82 -4.58
N ILE A 38 -16.02 -1.86 -3.75
CA ILE A 38 -14.60 -1.73 -3.40
C ILE A 38 -13.99 -3.01 -2.82
N ALA A 39 -14.76 -3.78 -2.06
CA ALA A 39 -14.30 -5.06 -1.50
C ALA A 39 -13.94 -6.09 -2.59
N ILE A 40 -14.72 -6.16 -3.68
CA ILE A 40 -14.48 -7.06 -4.81
C ILE A 40 -13.25 -6.59 -5.59
N VAL A 41 -13.10 -5.28 -5.78
CA VAL A 41 -11.93 -4.69 -6.45
C VAL A 41 -10.65 -5.01 -5.67
N VAL A 42 -10.66 -4.81 -4.35
CA VAL A 42 -9.54 -5.14 -3.46
C VAL A 42 -9.20 -6.62 -3.49
N TRP A 43 -10.21 -7.49 -3.39
CA TRP A 43 -10.00 -8.94 -3.47
C TRP A 43 -9.37 -9.36 -4.80
N THR A 44 -9.87 -8.80 -5.91
CA THR A 44 -9.34 -9.07 -7.25
C THR A 44 -7.90 -8.59 -7.36
N ARG A 45 -7.58 -7.43 -6.80
CA ARG A 45 -6.21 -6.90 -6.80
C ARG A 45 -5.26 -7.82 -6.02
N ASN A 46 -5.65 -8.25 -4.82
CA ASN A 46 -4.86 -9.14 -3.97
C ASN A 46 -4.55 -10.50 -4.63
N ARG A 47 -5.38 -10.97 -5.57
CA ARG A 47 -5.08 -12.18 -6.35
C ARG A 47 -3.94 -12.02 -7.35
N THR A 48 -3.60 -10.79 -7.69
CA THR A 48 -2.61 -10.47 -8.74
C THR A 48 -1.31 -9.89 -8.19
N THR A 49 -1.28 -9.51 -6.91
CA THR A 49 -0.10 -8.94 -6.25
C THR A 49 0.59 -9.97 -5.36
N ALA A 50 1.92 -10.11 -5.52
CA ALA A 50 2.67 -11.15 -4.81
C ALA A 50 3.23 -10.68 -3.45
N LEU A 51 3.58 -9.40 -3.31
CA LEU A 51 4.25 -8.87 -2.09
C LEU A 51 3.36 -7.96 -1.24
N VAL A 52 2.42 -7.27 -1.88
CA VAL A 52 1.59 -6.24 -1.24
C VAL A 52 0.16 -6.74 -1.17
N GLY A 53 -0.40 -6.73 0.04
CA GLY A 53 -1.81 -6.97 0.29
C GLY A 53 -2.53 -5.65 0.55
N PHE A 54 -3.78 -5.56 0.10
CA PHE A 54 -4.66 -4.43 0.26
C PHE A 54 -5.82 -4.77 1.18
N ARG A 55 -6.24 -3.81 2.01
CA ARG A 55 -7.37 -3.95 2.93
C ARG A 55 -8.02 -2.60 3.21
N ILE A 56 -9.29 -2.63 3.59
CA ILE A 56 -9.92 -1.49 4.26
C ILE A 56 -9.54 -1.53 5.74
N ASP A 57 -9.03 -0.43 6.28
CA ASP A 57 -8.72 -0.31 7.70
C ASP A 57 -9.94 0.05 8.56
N ASP A 58 -9.73 0.09 9.87
CA ASP A 58 -10.73 0.45 10.87
C ASP A 58 -11.30 1.87 10.70
N ARG A 59 -10.57 2.75 9.99
CA ARG A 59 -10.99 4.11 9.65
C ARG A 59 -11.71 4.19 8.30
N GLY A 60 -11.94 3.04 7.64
CA GLY A 60 -12.59 2.97 6.33
C GLY A 60 -11.70 3.44 5.18
N ARG A 61 -10.37 3.49 5.36
CA ARG A 61 -9.42 3.86 4.31
C ARG A 61 -8.92 2.62 3.61
N LEU A 62 -8.60 2.73 2.33
CA LEU A 62 -7.89 1.67 1.62
C LEU A 62 -6.40 1.81 1.87
N VAL A 63 -5.79 0.77 2.42
CA VAL A 63 -4.36 0.71 2.69
C VAL A 63 -3.75 -0.50 2.00
N GLY A 64 -2.52 -0.32 1.51
CA GLY A 64 -1.69 -1.39 0.97
C GLY A 64 -0.46 -1.58 1.85
N GLY A 65 -0.07 -2.83 2.07
CA GLY A 65 1.03 -3.11 2.96
C GLY A 65 1.58 -4.52 2.87
N THR A 66 2.64 -4.74 3.63
CA THR A 66 3.27 -6.05 3.79
C THR A 66 3.89 -6.17 5.17
N VAL A 67 4.14 -7.41 5.60
CA VAL A 67 4.81 -7.73 6.87
C VAL A 67 6.09 -8.47 6.53
N VAL A 68 7.22 -7.96 7.00
CA VAL A 68 8.54 -8.56 6.77
C VAL A 68 9.17 -8.97 8.09
N PRO A 69 9.63 -10.23 8.25
CA PRO A 69 10.35 -10.63 9.46
C PRO A 69 11.65 -9.84 9.57
N LYS A 70 12.05 -9.47 10.79
CA LYS A 70 13.34 -8.80 11.03
C LYS A 70 14.52 -9.75 10.96
N VAL A 71 14.29 -11.03 11.25
CA VAL A 71 15.33 -12.05 11.24
C VAL A 71 15.87 -12.19 9.82
N GLY A 72 17.16 -11.89 9.65
CA GLY A 72 17.81 -11.94 8.34
C GLY A 72 17.49 -10.76 7.41
N LEU A 73 16.69 -9.78 7.85
CA LEU A 73 16.33 -8.63 7.02
C LEU A 73 17.51 -7.69 6.83
N THR A 74 17.91 -7.49 5.58
CA THR A 74 18.92 -6.50 5.23
C THR A 74 18.30 -5.14 4.95
N ALA A 75 19.10 -4.07 5.07
CA ALA A 75 18.67 -2.72 4.70
C ALA A 75 18.22 -2.63 3.23
N LYS A 76 18.84 -3.40 2.33
CA LYS A 76 18.49 -3.45 0.90
C LYS A 76 17.13 -4.07 0.69
N GLU A 77 16.83 -5.18 1.35
CA GLU A 77 15.51 -5.84 1.26
C GLU A 77 14.43 -4.95 1.83
N LEU A 78 14.67 -4.31 2.98
CA LEU A 78 13.73 -3.34 3.55
C LEU A 78 13.45 -2.20 2.57
N GLN A 79 14.48 -1.62 1.94
CA GLN A 79 14.31 -0.57 0.94
C GLN A 79 13.50 -1.06 -0.28
N THR A 80 13.74 -2.29 -0.75
CA THR A 80 12.94 -2.90 -1.81
C THR A 80 11.48 -3.02 -1.40
N CYS A 81 11.19 -3.54 -0.20
CA CYS A 81 9.83 -3.67 0.28
C CYS A 81 9.12 -2.32 0.40
N VAL A 82 9.78 -1.29 0.95
CA VAL A 82 9.25 0.08 1.02
C VAL A 82 8.91 0.60 -0.37
N ARG A 83 9.82 0.43 -1.35
CA ARG A 83 9.61 0.86 -2.74
C ARG A 83 8.43 0.14 -3.39
N THR A 84 8.32 -1.17 -3.18
CA THR A 84 7.24 -1.96 -3.76
C THR A 84 5.89 -1.60 -3.14
N VAL A 85 5.80 -1.43 -1.81
CA VAL A 85 4.57 -0.94 -1.16
C VAL A 85 4.15 0.40 -1.75
N ALA A 86 5.07 1.35 -1.79
CA ALA A 86 4.80 2.68 -2.29
C ALA A 86 4.35 2.68 -3.76
N ALA A 87 5.01 1.91 -4.64
CA ALA A 87 4.66 1.82 -6.06
C ALA A 87 3.31 1.12 -6.30
N GLU A 88 3.01 0.05 -5.54
CA GLU A 88 1.76 -0.68 -5.68
C GLU A 88 0.57 0.12 -5.13
N CYS A 89 0.76 0.90 -4.06
CA CYS A 89 -0.26 1.79 -3.54
C CYS A 89 -0.57 2.92 -4.53
N ASP A 90 0.46 3.61 -5.05
CA ASP A 90 0.31 4.65 -6.08
C ASP A 90 -0.40 4.11 -7.34
N ARG A 91 -0.02 2.91 -7.80
CA ARG A 91 -0.65 2.28 -8.96
C ARG A 91 -2.13 1.97 -8.70
N PHE A 92 -2.47 1.47 -7.51
CA PHE A 92 -3.85 1.12 -7.22
C PHE A 92 -4.72 2.37 -7.03
N GLU A 93 -4.16 3.43 -6.44
CA GLU A 93 -4.82 4.74 -6.36
C GLU A 93 -5.18 5.23 -7.76
N TYR A 94 -4.21 5.27 -8.68
CA TYR A 94 -4.45 5.69 -10.06
C TYR A 94 -5.54 4.85 -10.75
N LEU A 95 -5.57 3.53 -10.53
CA LEU A 95 -6.58 2.64 -11.09
C LEU A 95 -7.99 2.87 -10.50
N LEU A 96 -8.08 3.33 -9.26
CA LEU A 96 -9.35 3.57 -8.57
C LEU A 96 -9.99 4.90 -8.98
N THR A 97 -9.20 5.97 -8.94
CA THR A 97 -9.71 7.34 -9.13
C THR A 97 -9.68 7.79 -10.59
N GLY A 98 -8.87 7.14 -11.44
CA GLY A 98 -8.54 7.63 -12.78
C GLY A 98 -7.85 9.01 -12.76
N ARG A 99 -7.46 9.48 -11.57
CA ARG A 99 -6.91 10.80 -11.30
C ARG A 99 -5.74 10.65 -10.34
N ASP A 100 -4.66 11.34 -10.62
CA ASP A 100 -3.55 11.46 -9.67
C ASP A 100 -4.03 12.45 -8.57
N ILE A 101 -4.53 11.97 -7.43
CA ILE A 101 -5.05 12.82 -6.34
C ILE A 101 -4.16 12.65 -5.10
N GLU A 102 -3.10 13.46 -5.00
CA GLU A 102 -2.28 13.61 -3.78
C GLU A 102 -2.97 14.53 -2.73
#